data_AF-A0A8C5FZT1-F1
#
_entry.id   AF-A0A8C5FZT1-F1
#
_cell.length_a   1.000
_cell.length_b   1.000
_cell.length_c   1.000
_cell.angle_alpha   90.00
_cell.angle_beta   90.00
_cell.angle_gamma   90.00
#
_symmetry.space_group_name_H-M   'P 1'
#
loop_
_entity.id
_entity.type
_entity.pdbx_description
1 polymer ?
#
loop_
_entity_poly.entity_id
_entity_poly.type
_entity_poly.pdbx_seq_one_letter_code
_entity_poly.pdbx_strand_id
1 'polypeptide(L)' 'VNIHGDVEKPGSCPSLLIHFGGAPCQKKDKCHHDYDCPEDEKCCIGRCGHECTEIHKGNL' A
#
# COMPACT_ATOMS: atom_id res chain seq x y z
N VAL A 1 -12.85 -14.00 -11.82
CA VAL A 1 -11.55 -14.70 -11.88
C VAL A 1 -10.50 -13.67 -12.20
N ASN A 2 -9.65 -13.30 -11.24
CA ASN A 2 -8.49 -12.47 -11.52
C ASN A 2 -7.52 -13.30 -12.36
N ILE A 3 -7.18 -12.80 -13.56
CA ILE A 3 -6.49 -13.56 -14.60
C ILE A 3 -4.96 -13.46 -14.48
N HIS A 4 -4.46 -12.67 -13.53
CA HIS A 4 -3.09 -12.74 -13.07
C HIS A 4 -3.09 -13.36 -11.68
N GLY A 5 -2.37 -14.47 -11.53
CA GLY A 5 -2.13 -15.11 -10.24
C GLY A 5 -1.01 -14.37 -9.51
N ASP A 6 -1.17 -13.06 -9.28
CA ASP A 6 -0.24 -12.26 -8.48
C ASP A 6 -0.28 -12.78 -7.04
N VAL A 7 0.72 -13.58 -6.70
CA VAL A 7 1.02 -13.94 -5.32
C VAL A 7 1.32 -12.63 -4.60
N GLU A 8 0.45 -12.12 -3.74
CA GLU A 8 0.76 -10.89 -3.01
C GLU A 8 2.09 -11.02 -2.25
N LYS A 9 2.83 -9.90 -2.10
CA LYS A 9 4.03 -9.94 -1.27
C LYS A 9 3.62 -10.27 0.18
N PRO A 10 4.39 -11.11 0.88
CA PRO A 10 4.08 -11.50 2.25
C PRO A 10 4.14 -10.29 3.19
N GLY A 11 3.21 -10.25 4.15
CA GLY A 11 3.06 -9.14 5.09
C GLY A 11 1.77 -8.34 4.86
N SER A 12 1.44 -7.45 5.79
CA SER A 12 0.19 -6.67 5.76
C SER A 12 0.49 -5.18 5.86
N CYS A 13 -0.25 -4.37 5.11
CA CYS A 13 -0.16 -2.92 5.23
C CYS A 13 -0.39 -2.50 6.69
N PRO A 14 0.39 -1.56 7.22
CA PRO A 14 0.13 -1.02 8.54
C PRO A 14 -1.30 -0.46 8.56
N SER A 15 -2.00 -0.63 9.69
CA SER A 15 -3.33 -0.08 9.88
C SER A 15 -3.27 1.44 9.83
N LEU A 16 -3.38 2.02 8.63
CA LEU A 16 -3.48 3.46 8.48
C LEU A 16 -4.88 3.90 8.89
N LEU A 17 -4.90 4.93 9.74
CA LEU A 17 -6.11 5.70 10.01
C LEU A 17 -6.53 6.37 8.70
N ILE A 18 -7.57 5.84 8.07
CA ILE A 18 -8.27 6.52 6.98
C ILE A 18 -8.82 7.83 7.56
N HIS A 19 -8.07 8.92 7.42
CA HIS A 19 -8.50 10.22 7.89
C HIS A 19 -9.53 10.79 6.91
N PHE A 20 -10.80 10.50 7.18
CA PHE A 20 -11.92 11.26 6.64
C PHE A 20 -11.81 12.71 7.17
N GLY A 21 -11.59 13.69 6.27
CA GLY A 21 -11.61 15.12 6.64
C GLY A 21 -10.32 15.92 6.38
N GLY A 22 -9.41 15.46 5.51
CA GLY A 22 -8.26 16.25 5.03
C GLY A 22 -8.59 17.11 3.81
N ALA A 23 -7.73 18.11 3.53
CA ALA A 23 -7.76 18.86 2.27
C ALA A 23 -7.79 17.90 1.06
N PRO A 24 -8.42 18.28 -0.06
CA PRO A 24 -8.50 17.42 -1.24
C PRO A 24 -7.11 16.92 -1.63
N CYS A 25 -6.96 15.60 -1.71
CA CYS A 25 -5.72 14.96 -2.08
C CYS A 25 -5.37 15.36 -3.51
N GLN A 26 -4.30 16.14 -3.67
CA GLN A 26 -3.72 16.46 -4.98
C GLN A 26 -2.66 15.44 -5.43
N LYS A 27 -2.30 14.50 -4.54
CA LYS A 27 -1.37 13.41 -4.85
C LYS A 27 -2.08 12.32 -5.65
N LYS A 28 -1.40 11.82 -6.67
CA LYS A 28 -1.77 10.62 -7.43
C LYS A 28 -1.19 9.38 -6.76
N ASP A 29 -1.81 8.25 -7.03
CA ASP A 29 -1.26 6.93 -6.70
C ASP A 29 0.15 6.77 -7.26
N LYS A 30 1.05 6.24 -6.44
CA LYS A 30 2.44 5.94 -6.81
C LYS A 30 2.65 4.48 -7.20
N CYS A 31 1.73 3.60 -6.82
CA CYS A 31 1.71 2.17 -7.10
C CYS A 31 0.26 1.71 -7.25
N HIS A 32 0.06 0.54 -7.86
CA HIS A 32 -1.25 -0.14 -7.91
C HIS A 32 -1.19 -1.58 -7.42
N HIS A 33 -0.01 -2.21 -7.47
CA HIS A 33 0.24 -3.57 -6.97
C HIS A 33 1.52 -3.60 -6.15
N ASP A 34 1.65 -4.59 -5.26
CA ASP A 34 2.87 -4.79 -4.46
C ASP A 34 4.15 -4.90 -5.30
N TYR A 35 4.01 -5.45 -6.52
CA TYR A 35 5.11 -5.62 -7.46
C TYR A 35 5.57 -4.32 -8.12
N ASP A 36 4.78 -3.25 -8.04
CA ASP A 36 5.23 -1.91 -8.45
C ASP A 36 6.22 -1.33 -7.42
N CYS A 37 6.22 -1.87 -6.20
CA CYS A 37 7.05 -1.42 -5.11
C CYS A 37 8.38 -2.20 -5.05
N PRO A 38 9.49 -1.55 -4.68
CA PRO A 38 10.78 -2.20 -4.54
C PRO A 38 10.77 -3.22 -3.38
N GLU A 39 11.70 -4.16 -3.42
CA GLU A 39 12.05 -5.04 -2.29
C GLU A 39 10.83 -5.71 -1.61
N ASP A 40 10.75 -5.64 -0.28
CA ASP A 40 9.69 -6.22 0.56
C ASP A 40 8.55 -5.20 0.84
N GLU A 41 8.50 -4.07 0.14
CA GLU A 41 7.44 -3.07 0.29
C GLU A 41 6.14 -3.51 -0.40
N LYS A 42 4.99 -3.20 0.21
CA LYS A 42 3.66 -3.42 -0.40
C LYS A 42 3.03 -2.10 -0.82
N CYS A 43 2.12 -2.19 -1.79
CA CYS A 43 1.35 -1.04 -2.24
C CYS A 43 0.14 -0.84 -1.32
N CYS A 44 0.22 0.18 -0.45
CA CYS A 44 -0.77 0.39 0.61
C CYS A 44 -1.56 1.67 0.39
N ILE A 45 -2.81 1.69 0.89
CA ILE A 45 -3.62 2.91 0.92
C ILE A 45 -3.02 3.86 1.95
N GLY A 46 -2.39 4.92 1.45
CA GLY A 46 -1.89 6.02 2.26
C GLY A 46 -3.01 7.03 2.58
N ARG A 47 -2.61 8.16 3.17
CA ARG A 47 -3.54 9.28 3.43
C ARG A 47 -4.13 9.88 2.15
N CYS A 48 -3.35 9.87 1.07
CA CYS A 48 -3.71 10.46 -0.20
C CYS A 48 -3.17 9.59 -1.35
N GLY A 49 -3.97 8.60 -1.74
CA GLY A 49 -3.63 7.64 -2.78
C GLY A 49 -2.78 6.47 -2.28
N HIS A 50 -2.43 5.58 -3.19
CA HIS A 50 -1.59 4.43 -2.92
C HIS A 50 -0.09 4.78 -2.86
N GLU A 51 0.61 4.23 -1.88
CA GLU A 51 2.06 4.39 -1.72
C GLU A 51 2.74 3.10 -1.27
N CYS A 52 3.97 2.90 -1.76
CA CYS A 52 4.82 1.82 -1.31
C CYS A 52 5.20 2.05 0.15
N THR A 53 4.91 1.04 0.97
CA THR A 53 5.08 1.10 2.41
C THR A 53 5.88 -0.10 2.88
N GLU A 54 6.93 0.17 3.65
CA GLU A 54 7.67 -0.88 4.34
C GLU A 54 6.75 -1.64 5.28
N ILE A 55 6.69 -2.94 5.10
CA ILE A 55 5.96 -3.82 5.99
C ILE A 55 6.91 -4.21 7.09
N HIS A 56 6.80 -3.56 8.25
CA HIS A 56 7.51 -4.03 9.44
C HIS A 56 7.02 -5.44 9.73
N LYS A 57 7.85 -6.46 9.47
CA LYS A 57 7.60 -7.84 9.90
C LYS A 57 7.46 -7.78 11.40
N GLY A 58 6.22 -7.93 11.88
CA GLY A 58 5.84 -7.63 13.26
C GLY A 58 6.83 -8.21 14.26
N ASN A 59 7.54 -7.30 14.94
CA ASN A 59 8.24 -7.61 16.17
C ASN A 59 7.71 -6.62 17.22
N LEU A 60 6.54 -6.97 17.76
CA LEU A 60 6.08 -6.57 19.08
C LEU A 60 5.48 -7.79 19.76
#